data_AF-A0A7C1ISQ0-F1
#
_entry.id   AF-A0A7C1ISQ0-F1
#
_cell.length_a   1.000
_cell.length_b   1.000
_cell.length_c   1.000
_cell.angle_alpha   90.00
_cell.angle_beta   90.00
_cell.angle_gamma   90.00
#
_symmetry.space_group_name_H-M   'P 1'
#
loop_
_entity.id
_entity.type
_entity.pdbx_description
1 polymer ?
#
loop_
_entity_poly.entity_id
_entity_poly.type
_entity_poly.pdbx_seq_one_letter_code
_entity_poly.pdbx_strand_id
1 'polypeptide(L)'
;MENRRVIKIALAGNPNTGKTSLFNVLTGTHQYVGNWPGVTVEKKEGYFDYAGYRVEVVDLPGIYGFSAYSIDEKVARDFLLSGETDIIINIVDSTNLERNLYLNLEFMELGIPMIIGLNMYDELEEKGFAIDKGLLERYLGAEAVNLVARTGEGADELKEKIIKCFEGKDCKQKSNFAYPEAVACEIEKIAGLLREKMDEKYAYSRNWLAIEFLEGEEDVIRKLSEYEWFHQVKKKVDESVKKITKETGKDASEYIVEAKYSYLKGLANEVIKKEKTEMSIQDRLNLSDRIDRIITNNYLGIPIFMVIMFGLFFLTFSIGNPLADIIESGVGSLGAYASLWMGYVGAPELLVSLLADGIIGGVGAVVVFLPNILILFLLIAVLEDSGYMARAAFVMDRFMHKIGLHGKSFIPMIIGFGCNVPAIMAVRTLENKKDRFLTILIIPFMSCSARMPVYILFTAAFFKEYQALVVFILYFMGIIAGLLSVKIFKLALFRKDDTPLVMEMPPYRVPQARALYNQTSFRGKAFLKKAGTVILAGVIVIWFLANLPFGVEYASEKSMIGIIGRVVAPVFS
;
A
#
# COMPACT_ATOMS: atom_id res chain seq x y z
N MET A 1 -28.74 17.96 -28.08
CA MET A 1 -27.91 17.53 -26.93
C MET A 1 -28.58 18.09 -25.70
N GLU A 2 -29.31 17.26 -24.95
CA GLU A 2 -29.98 17.70 -23.72
C GLU A 2 -28.92 18.15 -22.70
N ASN A 3 -29.15 19.30 -22.07
CA ASN A 3 -28.31 19.88 -21.01
C ASN A 3 -28.40 18.99 -19.75
N ARG A 4 -27.65 17.89 -19.70
CA ARG A 4 -27.59 17.03 -18.50
C ARG A 4 -26.87 17.78 -17.39
N ARG A 5 -27.49 17.83 -16.21
CA ARG A 5 -26.84 18.39 -15.00
C ARG A 5 -25.72 17.46 -14.56
N VAL A 6 -24.57 18.04 -14.24
CA VAL A 6 -23.38 17.30 -13.78
C VAL A 6 -23.33 17.35 -12.26
N ILE A 7 -23.10 16.21 -11.62
CA ILE A 7 -22.89 16.06 -10.18
C ILE A 7 -21.50 15.47 -9.98
N LYS A 8 -20.67 16.09 -9.16
CA LYS A 8 -19.34 15.58 -8.82
C LYS A 8 -19.35 14.93 -7.45
N ILE A 9 -19.06 13.64 -7.41
CA ILE A 9 -18.97 12.87 -6.17
C ILE A 9 -17.54 12.39 -5.92
N ALA A 10 -17.16 12.37 -4.65
CA ALA A 10 -15.90 11.79 -4.20
C ALA A 10 -16.19 10.48 -3.43
N LEU A 11 -15.60 9.37 -3.88
CA LEU A 11 -15.57 8.14 -3.08
C LEU A 11 -14.42 8.25 -2.09
N ALA A 12 -14.73 8.20 -0.80
CA ALA A 12 -13.78 8.30 0.29
C ALA A 12 -13.96 7.15 1.28
N GLY A 13 -12.97 6.89 2.13
CA GLY A 13 -13.04 5.84 3.14
C GLY A 13 -11.69 5.18 3.41
N ASN A 14 -11.68 4.25 4.35
CA ASN A 14 -10.47 3.53 4.75
C ASN A 14 -9.91 2.66 3.59
N PRO A 15 -8.61 2.35 3.60
CA PRO A 15 -8.06 1.31 2.74
C PRO A 15 -8.82 -0.02 2.90
N ASN A 16 -8.99 -0.75 1.80
CA ASN A 16 -9.62 -2.07 1.75
C ASN A 16 -11.10 -2.15 2.14
N THR A 17 -11.83 -1.02 2.25
CA THR A 17 -13.29 -1.02 2.49
C THR A 17 -14.13 -1.38 1.26
N GLY A 18 -13.52 -1.70 0.13
CA GLY A 18 -14.21 -2.03 -1.13
C GLY A 18 -14.53 -0.81 -2.03
N LYS A 19 -13.97 0.36 -1.71
CA LYS A 19 -14.11 1.61 -2.49
C LYS A 19 -13.82 1.43 -3.99
N THR A 20 -12.68 0.82 -4.36
CA THR A 20 -12.32 0.55 -5.77
C THR A 20 -13.30 -0.42 -6.44
N SER A 21 -13.85 -1.39 -5.70
CA SER A 21 -14.84 -2.33 -6.23
C SER A 21 -16.13 -1.60 -6.56
N LEU A 22 -16.60 -0.72 -5.66
CA LEU A 22 -17.79 0.09 -5.90
C LEU A 22 -17.58 1.08 -7.05
N PHE A 23 -16.41 1.71 -7.13
CA PHE A 23 -16.05 2.57 -8.26
C PHE A 23 -16.22 1.85 -9.61
N ASN A 24 -15.74 0.62 -9.71
CA ASN A 24 -15.88 -0.20 -10.91
C ASN A 24 -17.34 -0.56 -11.21
N VAL A 25 -18.14 -0.86 -10.17
CA VAL A 25 -19.57 -1.17 -10.33
C VAL A 25 -20.35 0.05 -10.82
N LEU A 26 -20.05 1.24 -10.28
CA LEU A 26 -20.74 2.48 -10.65
C LEU A 26 -20.36 2.96 -12.05
N THR A 27 -19.07 2.95 -12.40
CA THR A 27 -18.55 3.56 -13.64
C THR A 27 -18.39 2.58 -14.80
N GLY A 28 -18.33 1.27 -14.53
CA GLY A 28 -18.17 0.23 -15.55
C GLY A 28 -16.92 0.46 -16.41
N THR A 29 -17.13 0.66 -17.72
CA THR A 29 -16.05 0.92 -18.69
C THR A 29 -15.70 2.40 -18.84
N HIS A 30 -16.47 3.31 -18.23
CA HIS A 30 -16.30 4.76 -18.38
C HIS A 30 -15.35 5.32 -17.32
N GLN A 31 -14.14 4.77 -17.28
CA GLN A 31 -13.11 5.14 -16.31
C GLN A 31 -11.80 5.57 -16.98
N TYR A 32 -11.10 6.48 -16.33
CA TYR A 32 -9.80 7.00 -16.70
C TYR A 32 -8.87 6.92 -15.49
N VAL A 33 -7.65 6.44 -15.72
CA VAL A 33 -6.61 6.31 -14.69
C VAL A 33 -5.45 7.22 -15.06
N GLY A 34 -5.18 8.20 -14.19
CA GLY A 34 -4.07 9.13 -14.29
C GLY A 34 -3.28 9.19 -12.99
N ASN A 35 -2.52 10.28 -12.81
CA ASN A 35 -1.86 10.59 -11.55
C ASN A 35 -2.38 11.94 -11.03
N TRP A 36 -2.43 12.09 -9.71
CA TRP A 36 -2.71 13.38 -9.08
C TRP A 36 -1.60 14.39 -9.43
N PRO A 37 -1.93 15.68 -9.62
CA PRO A 37 -0.96 16.69 -10.01
C PRO A 37 0.24 16.76 -9.06
N GLY A 38 1.45 16.64 -9.59
CA GLY A 38 2.70 16.82 -8.83
C GLY A 38 3.07 15.67 -7.88
N VAL A 39 2.31 14.56 -7.87
CA VAL A 39 2.58 13.40 -7.01
C VAL A 39 2.46 12.09 -7.79
N THR A 40 3.03 11.01 -7.24
CA THR A 40 2.96 9.66 -7.85
C THR A 40 1.76 8.84 -7.38
N VAL A 41 0.71 9.51 -6.90
CA VAL A 41 -0.52 8.85 -6.42
C VAL A 41 -1.45 8.67 -7.61
N GLU A 42 -1.96 7.46 -7.79
CA GLU A 42 -2.90 7.13 -8.87
C GLU A 42 -4.23 7.85 -8.64
N LYS A 43 -4.76 8.48 -9.69
CA LYS A 43 -6.05 9.16 -9.71
C LYS A 43 -7.00 8.38 -10.61
N LYS A 44 -8.11 7.88 -10.08
CA LYS A 44 -9.15 7.23 -10.89
C LYS A 44 -10.38 8.11 -10.94
N GLU A 45 -10.82 8.37 -12.16
CA GLU A 45 -12.00 9.18 -12.44
C GLU A 45 -12.90 8.41 -13.39
N GLY A 46 -14.20 8.55 -13.23
CA GLY A 46 -15.15 7.95 -14.15
C GLY A 46 -16.48 8.68 -14.11
N TYR A 47 -17.44 8.20 -14.88
CA TYR A 47 -18.79 8.75 -14.82
C TYR A 47 -19.84 7.68 -15.09
N PHE A 48 -21.06 7.96 -14.65
CA PHE A 48 -22.25 7.22 -15.07
C PHE A 48 -23.41 8.18 -15.30
N ASP A 49 -24.35 7.76 -16.14
CA ASP A 49 -25.60 8.49 -16.36
C ASP A 49 -26.73 7.81 -15.57
N TYR A 50 -27.50 8.60 -14.83
CA TYR A 50 -28.65 8.09 -14.08
C TYR A 50 -29.74 9.17 -13.94
N ALA A 51 -30.99 8.81 -14.22
CA ALA A 51 -32.16 9.70 -14.09
C ALA A 51 -32.01 11.10 -14.74
N GLY A 52 -31.29 11.19 -15.87
CA GLY A 52 -31.06 12.45 -16.59
C GLY A 52 -29.87 13.30 -16.07
N TYR A 53 -29.19 12.84 -15.03
CA TYR A 53 -27.97 13.43 -14.49
C TYR A 53 -26.73 12.68 -14.98
N ARG A 54 -25.62 13.41 -15.12
CA ARG A 54 -24.29 12.82 -15.31
C ARG A 54 -23.54 12.93 -14.00
N VAL A 55 -23.19 11.79 -13.40
CA VAL A 55 -22.47 11.74 -12.14
C VAL A 55 -21.00 11.44 -12.42
N GLU A 56 -20.13 12.41 -12.16
CA GLU A 56 -18.68 12.27 -12.21
C GLU A 56 -18.19 11.73 -10.88
N VAL A 57 -17.43 10.65 -10.92
CA VAL A 57 -16.97 9.91 -9.74
C VAL A 57 -15.45 10.01 -9.68
N VAL A 58 -14.93 10.54 -8.58
CA VAL A 58 -13.49 10.54 -8.28
C VAL A 58 -13.21 9.58 -7.15
N ASP A 59 -12.31 8.62 -7.37
CA ASP A 59 -11.85 7.69 -6.34
C ASP A 59 -10.68 8.32 -5.57
N LEU A 60 -10.90 8.66 -4.30
CA LEU A 60 -9.83 9.17 -3.45
C LEU A 60 -8.93 8.03 -2.96
N PRO A 61 -7.65 8.30 -2.65
CA PRO A 61 -6.81 7.34 -1.93
C PRO A 61 -7.50 6.88 -0.63
N GLY A 62 -7.25 5.64 -0.20
CA GLY A 62 -7.74 5.17 1.08
C GLY A 62 -6.99 5.85 2.22
N ILE A 63 -7.71 6.48 3.14
CA ILE A 63 -7.13 7.31 4.23
C ILE A 63 -7.64 6.80 5.59
N TYR A 64 -6.93 7.07 6.69
CA TYR A 64 -7.40 6.72 8.04
C TYR A 64 -7.76 7.94 8.89
N GLY A 65 -7.31 9.12 8.48
CA GLY A 65 -7.67 10.41 9.06
C GLY A 65 -7.36 11.54 8.06
N PHE A 66 -7.64 12.77 8.45
CA PHE A 66 -7.33 13.97 7.65
C PHE A 66 -5.97 14.61 7.97
N SER A 67 -5.20 13.97 8.83
CA SER A 67 -3.84 14.39 9.16
C SER A 67 -2.89 14.23 7.95
N ALA A 68 -1.98 15.17 7.74
CA ALA A 68 -1.13 15.26 6.56
C ALA A 68 0.08 14.31 6.58
N TYR A 69 0.03 13.22 7.35
CA TYR A 69 1.19 12.36 7.58
C TYR A 69 1.59 11.59 6.32
N SER A 70 0.60 11.16 5.55
CA SER A 70 0.82 10.51 4.26
C SER A 70 0.50 11.41 3.07
N ILE A 71 1.14 11.12 1.93
CA ILE A 71 0.85 11.79 0.66
C ILE A 71 -0.61 11.53 0.25
N ASP A 72 -1.13 10.33 0.56
CA ASP A 72 -2.49 9.91 0.22
C ASP A 72 -3.53 10.72 1.00
N GLU A 73 -3.34 10.92 2.30
CA GLU A 73 -4.19 11.78 3.14
C GLU A 73 -4.15 13.24 2.67
N LYS A 74 -2.96 13.75 2.37
CA LYS A 74 -2.81 15.11 1.86
C LYS A 74 -3.54 15.32 0.53
N VAL A 75 -3.46 14.35 -0.39
CA VAL A 75 -4.16 14.40 -1.68
C VAL A 75 -5.67 14.37 -1.50
N ALA A 76 -6.19 13.46 -0.67
CA ALA A 76 -7.62 13.36 -0.41
C ALA A 76 -8.16 14.65 0.22
N ARG A 77 -7.44 15.20 1.21
CA ARG A 77 -7.78 16.45 1.88
C ARG A 77 -7.77 17.65 0.93
N ASP A 78 -6.66 17.85 0.21
CA ASP A 78 -6.51 19.00 -0.70
C ASP A 78 -7.56 18.94 -1.84
N PHE A 79 -7.97 17.74 -2.29
CA PHE A 79 -9.06 17.59 -3.25
C PHE A 79 -10.42 17.95 -2.67
N LEU A 80 -10.77 17.45 -1.48
CA LEU A 80 -12.07 17.76 -0.86
C LEU A 80 -12.20 19.25 -0.50
N LEU A 81 -11.09 19.90 -0.16
CA LEU A 81 -11.02 21.33 0.13
C LEU A 81 -10.95 22.22 -1.12
N SER A 82 -10.83 21.65 -2.32
CA SER A 82 -10.80 22.42 -3.57
C SER A 82 -12.16 23.05 -3.93
N GLY A 83 -13.25 22.58 -3.31
CA GLY A 83 -14.62 22.99 -3.64
C GLY A 83 -15.19 22.32 -4.89
N GLU A 84 -14.49 21.34 -5.48
CA GLU A 84 -14.96 20.62 -6.67
C GLU A 84 -15.93 19.47 -6.36
N THR A 85 -16.12 19.11 -5.08
CA THR A 85 -16.94 17.97 -4.66
C THR A 85 -18.32 18.44 -4.19
N ASP A 86 -19.38 17.95 -4.83
CA ASP A 86 -20.76 18.23 -4.41
C ASP A 86 -21.21 17.29 -3.27
N ILE A 87 -20.83 16.02 -3.32
CA ILE A 87 -21.22 14.99 -2.34
C ILE A 87 -20.06 14.04 -2.05
N ILE A 88 -19.85 13.73 -0.77
CA ILE A 88 -18.93 12.68 -0.31
C ILE A 88 -19.69 11.37 -0.15
N ILE A 89 -19.21 10.30 -0.78
CA ILE A 89 -19.68 8.94 -0.47
C ILE A 89 -18.62 8.27 0.40
N ASN A 90 -18.90 8.18 1.70
CA ASN A 90 -18.01 7.54 2.67
C ASN A 90 -18.27 6.03 2.71
N ILE A 91 -17.34 5.24 2.19
CA ILE A 91 -17.43 3.78 2.14
C ILE A 91 -16.82 3.18 3.41
N VAL A 92 -17.70 2.60 4.21
CA VAL A 92 -17.43 2.08 5.55
C VAL A 92 -17.52 0.57 5.54
N ASP A 93 -16.49 -0.13 6.05
CA ASP A 93 -16.60 -1.57 6.34
C ASP A 93 -17.55 -1.79 7.51
N SER A 94 -18.71 -2.40 7.22
CA SER A 94 -19.76 -2.66 8.21
C SER A 94 -19.30 -3.55 9.35
N THR A 95 -18.27 -4.37 9.13
CA THR A 95 -17.72 -5.28 10.14
C THR A 95 -16.77 -4.61 11.13
N ASN A 96 -16.28 -3.40 10.81
CA ASN A 96 -15.42 -2.59 11.67
C ASN A 96 -15.92 -1.14 11.73
N LEU A 97 -17.16 -0.97 12.20
CA LEU A 97 -17.89 0.29 12.13
C LEU A 97 -17.21 1.42 12.93
N GLU A 98 -16.76 1.16 14.17
CA GLU A 98 -16.16 2.17 15.06
C GLU A 98 -14.98 2.89 14.40
N ARG A 99 -14.04 2.15 13.81
CA ARG A 99 -12.86 2.74 13.17
C ARG A 99 -13.20 3.47 11.88
N ASN A 100 -14.08 2.92 11.07
CA ASN A 100 -14.41 3.49 9.76
C ASN A 100 -15.25 4.77 9.88
N LEU A 101 -16.07 4.87 10.93
CA LEU A 101 -16.83 6.08 11.21
C LEU A 101 -15.97 7.23 11.75
N TYR A 102 -14.69 7.02 12.06
CA TYR A 102 -13.79 8.10 12.43
C TYR A 102 -13.68 9.17 11.33
N LEU A 103 -13.44 8.74 10.09
CA LEU A 103 -13.45 9.62 8.92
C LEU A 103 -14.80 10.30 8.71
N ASN A 104 -15.90 9.67 9.14
CA ASN A 104 -17.23 10.26 9.02
C ASN A 104 -17.30 11.58 9.78
N LEU A 105 -16.83 11.59 11.04
CA LEU A 105 -16.79 12.79 11.85
C LEU A 105 -15.93 13.89 11.22
N GLU A 106 -14.77 13.54 10.65
CA GLU A 106 -13.90 14.50 9.95
C GLU A 106 -14.56 15.06 8.67
N PHE A 107 -15.22 14.22 7.86
CA PHE A 107 -15.93 14.70 6.67
C PHE A 107 -17.08 15.66 7.02
N MET A 108 -17.75 15.44 8.16
CA MET A 108 -18.81 16.33 8.62
C MET A 108 -18.31 17.73 8.97
N GLU A 109 -17.06 17.86 9.42
CA GLU A 109 -16.44 19.15 9.73
C GLU A 109 -16.21 20.01 8.48
N LEU A 110 -16.05 19.37 7.31
CA LEU A 110 -15.93 20.04 6.01
C LEU A 110 -17.24 20.71 5.57
N GLY A 111 -18.39 20.24 6.08
CA GLY A 111 -19.70 20.77 5.73
C GLY A 111 -20.18 20.41 4.31
N ILE A 112 -19.53 19.43 3.66
CA ILE A 112 -19.93 18.89 2.36
C ILE A 112 -21.03 17.83 2.62
N PRO A 113 -22.14 17.82 1.86
CA PRO A 113 -23.15 16.76 1.94
C PRO A 113 -22.53 15.37 1.80
N MET A 114 -23.00 14.40 2.57
CA MET A 114 -22.41 13.07 2.58
C MET A 114 -23.43 11.93 2.67
N ILE A 115 -23.07 10.78 2.09
CA ILE A 115 -23.81 9.52 2.16
C ILE A 115 -22.86 8.44 2.67
N ILE A 116 -23.33 7.60 3.59
CA ILE A 116 -22.59 6.48 4.17
C ILE A 116 -22.92 5.21 3.38
N GLY A 117 -21.92 4.64 2.71
CA GLY A 117 -22.00 3.31 2.11
C GLY A 117 -21.52 2.25 3.08
N LEU A 118 -22.42 1.58 3.78
CA LEU A 118 -22.15 0.43 4.66
C LEU A 118 -21.83 -0.80 3.81
N ASN A 119 -20.56 -0.95 3.43
CA ASN A 119 -20.10 -2.02 2.57
C ASN A 119 -19.75 -3.30 3.36
N MET A 120 -19.61 -4.42 2.66
CA MET A 120 -19.42 -5.76 3.26
C MET A 120 -20.58 -6.14 4.19
N TYR A 121 -21.79 -5.72 3.82
CA TYR A 121 -22.98 -5.98 4.62
C TYR A 121 -23.31 -7.48 4.65
N ASP A 122 -22.98 -8.23 3.60
CA ASP A 122 -23.03 -9.69 3.54
C ASP A 122 -22.17 -10.34 4.64
N GLU A 123 -20.94 -9.86 4.84
CA GLU A 123 -20.06 -10.35 5.91
C GLU A 123 -20.60 -10.03 7.32
N LEU A 124 -21.32 -8.92 7.48
CA LEU A 124 -21.95 -8.54 8.74
C LEU A 124 -23.14 -9.47 9.06
N GLU A 125 -24.00 -9.72 8.07
CA GLU A 125 -25.15 -10.63 8.20
C GLU A 125 -24.70 -12.08 8.43
N GLU A 126 -23.63 -12.54 7.76
CA GLU A 126 -23.02 -13.83 8.04
C GLU A 126 -22.51 -13.97 9.49
N LYS A 127 -22.11 -12.85 10.10
CA LYS A 127 -21.75 -12.77 11.52
C LYS A 127 -22.95 -12.60 12.44
N GLY A 128 -24.19 -12.62 11.93
CA GLY A 128 -25.42 -12.49 12.71
C GLY A 128 -25.59 -11.12 13.36
N PHE A 129 -25.12 -10.06 12.70
CA PHE A 129 -25.33 -8.68 13.13
C PHE A 129 -26.10 -7.90 12.07
N ALA A 130 -26.84 -6.91 12.50
CA ALA A 130 -27.49 -5.92 11.66
C ALA A 130 -27.21 -4.51 12.19
N ILE A 131 -27.15 -3.52 11.31
CA ILE A 131 -27.00 -2.11 11.70
C ILE A 131 -28.35 -1.42 11.63
N ASP A 132 -28.74 -0.74 12.72
CA ASP A 132 -29.88 0.16 12.71
C ASP A 132 -29.54 1.43 11.93
N LYS A 133 -29.87 1.43 10.63
CA LYS A 133 -29.69 2.58 9.74
C LYS A 133 -30.36 3.83 10.29
N GLY A 134 -31.58 3.74 10.82
CA GLY A 134 -32.33 4.91 11.27
C GLY A 134 -31.68 5.61 12.46
N LEU A 135 -31.12 4.84 13.40
CA LEU A 135 -30.32 5.41 14.48
C LEU A 135 -29.01 6.00 13.94
N LEU A 136 -28.30 5.28 13.08
CA LEU A 136 -27.03 5.76 12.50
C LEU A 136 -27.21 7.08 11.76
N GLU A 137 -28.22 7.16 10.87
CA GLU A 137 -28.57 8.34 10.10
C GLU A 137 -28.91 9.52 11.02
N ARG A 138 -29.66 9.28 12.11
CA ARG A 138 -30.04 10.31 13.08
C ARG A 138 -28.85 10.87 13.85
N TYR A 139 -27.88 10.04 14.24
CA TYR A 139 -26.72 10.49 15.01
C TYR A 139 -25.69 11.19 14.13
N LEU A 140 -25.40 10.64 12.95
CA LEU A 140 -24.40 11.18 12.03
C LEU A 140 -24.95 12.26 11.09
N GLY A 141 -26.27 12.39 10.96
CA GLY A 141 -26.88 13.40 10.08
C GLY A 141 -26.65 13.14 8.59
N ALA A 142 -26.37 11.90 8.21
CA ALA A 142 -26.06 11.47 6.85
C ALA A 142 -26.82 10.19 6.50
N GLU A 143 -27.34 10.10 5.27
CA GLU A 143 -28.06 8.91 4.82
C GLU A 143 -27.14 7.69 4.72
N ALA A 144 -27.64 6.49 5.04
CA ALA A 144 -26.90 5.25 4.99
C ALA A 144 -27.48 4.25 3.98
N VAL A 145 -26.63 3.55 3.23
CA VAL A 145 -26.99 2.52 2.25
C VAL A 145 -26.21 1.26 2.55
N ASN A 146 -26.87 0.09 2.55
CA ASN A 146 -26.17 -1.18 2.65
C ASN A 146 -25.63 -1.55 1.28
N LEU A 147 -24.36 -1.91 1.23
CA LEU A 147 -23.67 -2.21 -0.02
C LEU A 147 -22.95 -3.56 0.08
N VAL A 148 -22.94 -4.25 -1.06
CA VAL A 148 -21.99 -5.33 -1.32
C VAL A 148 -21.29 -5.00 -2.62
N ALA A 149 -20.21 -4.22 -2.52
CA ALA A 149 -19.47 -3.67 -3.65
C ALA A 149 -18.95 -4.73 -4.64
N ARG A 150 -18.82 -5.99 -4.20
CA ARG A 150 -18.42 -7.12 -5.05
C ARG A 150 -19.53 -7.59 -5.98
N THR A 151 -20.77 -7.61 -5.51
CA THR A 151 -21.96 -8.06 -6.27
C THR A 151 -22.68 -6.90 -6.93
N GLY A 152 -22.47 -5.67 -6.43
CA GLY A 152 -23.17 -4.46 -6.85
C GLY A 152 -24.51 -4.28 -6.13
N GLU A 153 -24.80 -5.08 -5.12
CA GLU A 153 -26.00 -4.93 -4.31
C GLU A 153 -26.01 -3.58 -3.57
N GLY A 154 -27.17 -2.90 -3.59
CA GLY A 154 -27.35 -1.56 -3.05
C GLY A 154 -26.81 -0.42 -3.92
N ALA A 155 -26.14 -0.71 -5.05
CA ALA A 155 -25.61 0.33 -5.93
C ALA A 155 -26.71 1.21 -6.56
N ASP A 156 -27.87 0.64 -6.89
CA ASP A 156 -28.98 1.41 -7.45
C ASP A 156 -29.68 2.27 -6.38
N GLU A 157 -29.84 1.77 -5.14
CA GLU A 157 -30.29 2.58 -3.99
C GLU A 157 -29.35 3.76 -3.75
N LEU A 158 -28.04 3.54 -3.84
CA LEU A 158 -27.03 4.59 -3.72
C LEU A 158 -27.19 5.66 -4.81
N LYS A 159 -27.41 5.26 -6.07
CA LYS A 159 -27.64 6.23 -7.18
C LYS A 159 -28.86 7.09 -6.92
N GLU A 160 -29.96 6.50 -6.45
CA GLU A 160 -31.17 7.26 -6.10
C GLU A 160 -30.92 8.28 -4.99
N LYS A 161 -30.21 7.88 -3.92
CA LYS A 161 -29.86 8.78 -2.81
C LYS A 161 -28.94 9.90 -3.25
N ILE A 162 -27.96 9.67 -4.13
CA ILE A 162 -27.09 10.72 -4.70
C ILE A 162 -27.93 11.83 -5.36
N ILE A 163 -28.92 11.47 -6.17
CA ILE A 163 -29.77 12.47 -6.84
C ILE A 163 -30.63 13.24 -5.83
N LYS A 164 -31.26 12.54 -4.88
CA LYS A 164 -32.08 13.18 -3.82
C LYS A 164 -31.25 14.14 -2.96
N CYS A 165 -30.02 13.73 -2.63
CA CYS A 165 -29.05 14.51 -1.89
C CYS A 165 -28.70 15.81 -2.63
N PHE A 166 -28.40 15.71 -3.92
CA PHE A 166 -28.05 16.85 -4.77
C PHE A 166 -29.23 17.82 -4.97
N GLU A 167 -30.46 17.32 -5.10
CA GLU A 167 -31.67 18.15 -5.18
C GLU A 167 -32.04 18.86 -3.87
N GLY A 168 -31.25 18.65 -2.80
CA GLY A 168 -31.41 19.34 -1.52
C GLY A 168 -32.58 18.85 -0.68
N LYS A 169 -33.14 17.68 -0.99
CA LYS A 169 -34.34 17.17 -0.31
C LYS A 169 -34.05 16.47 1.02
N ASP A 170 -32.90 15.80 1.18
CA ASP A 170 -32.72 14.91 2.35
C ASP A 170 -31.29 14.87 2.97
N CYS A 171 -30.32 15.59 2.42
CA CYS A 171 -28.90 15.43 2.82
C CYS A 171 -28.37 16.37 3.91
N LYS A 172 -29.20 17.25 4.49
CA LYS A 172 -28.79 18.19 5.54
C LYS A 172 -29.54 17.89 6.84
N GLN A 173 -29.35 16.71 7.39
CA GLN A 173 -29.80 16.47 8.77
C GLN A 173 -28.77 17.05 9.74
N LYS A 174 -29.24 17.77 10.77
CA LYS A 174 -28.35 18.19 11.86
C LYS A 174 -27.89 16.94 12.60
N SER A 175 -26.58 16.69 12.59
CA SER A 175 -25.99 15.66 13.42
C SER A 175 -26.19 15.97 14.91
N ASN A 176 -26.34 14.92 15.71
CA ASN A 176 -26.33 14.99 17.17
C ASN A 176 -24.92 14.88 17.77
N PHE A 177 -23.88 14.78 16.94
CA PHE A 177 -22.51 14.82 17.40
C PHE A 177 -22.18 16.23 17.91
N ALA A 178 -21.69 16.30 19.14
CA ALA A 178 -21.19 17.53 19.73
C ALA A 178 -19.90 17.22 20.48
N TYR A 179 -18.92 18.10 20.30
CA TYR A 179 -17.72 18.08 21.12
C TYR A 179 -18.04 18.35 22.59
N PRO A 180 -17.23 17.84 23.53
CA PRO A 180 -17.34 18.23 24.94
C PRO A 180 -17.31 19.76 25.08
N GLU A 181 -18.04 20.30 26.05
CA GLU A 181 -18.26 21.75 26.21
C GLU A 181 -16.95 22.55 26.26
N ALA A 182 -15.92 22.00 26.92
CA ALA A 182 -14.58 22.58 27.01
C ALA A 182 -13.92 22.83 25.63
N VAL A 183 -14.18 21.95 24.66
CA VAL A 183 -13.67 22.06 23.29
C VAL A 183 -14.63 22.86 22.42
N ALA A 184 -15.93 22.56 22.49
CA ALA A 184 -16.95 23.20 21.66
C ALA A 184 -16.96 24.73 21.80
N CYS A 185 -16.85 25.24 23.03
CA CYS A 185 -16.81 26.67 23.31
C CYS A 185 -15.59 27.36 22.68
N GLU A 186 -14.44 26.67 22.63
CA GLU A 186 -13.22 27.22 22.05
C GLU A 186 -13.22 27.14 20.52
N ILE A 187 -13.79 26.06 19.94
CA ILE A 187 -14.05 25.96 18.49
C ILE A 187 -14.92 27.15 18.03
N GLU A 188 -16.01 27.46 18.73
CA GLU A 188 -16.90 28.58 18.36
C GLU A 188 -16.18 29.93 18.39
N LYS A 189 -15.32 30.17 19.38
CA LYS A 189 -14.55 31.42 19.49
C LYS A 189 -13.56 31.57 18.35
N ILE A 190 -12.81 30.51 18.05
CA ILE A 190 -11.82 30.52 16.96
C ILE A 190 -12.53 30.66 15.61
N ALA A 191 -13.62 29.90 15.39
CA ALA A 191 -14.43 29.99 14.19
C ALA A 191 -15.08 31.37 14.03
N GLY A 192 -15.48 32.03 15.12
CA GLY A 192 -15.97 33.41 15.12
C GLY A 192 -14.90 34.42 14.68
N LEU A 193 -13.68 34.29 15.21
CA LEU A 193 -12.55 35.11 14.81
C LEU A 193 -12.15 34.89 13.34
N LEU A 194 -12.23 33.66 12.86
CA LEU A 194 -12.01 33.31 11.46
C LEU A 194 -13.08 33.94 10.56
N ARG A 195 -14.35 33.99 10.99
CA ARG A 195 -15.42 34.65 10.21
C ARG A 195 -15.19 36.16 10.05
N GLU A 196 -14.62 36.81 11.05
CA GLU A 196 -14.34 38.25 10.99
C GLU A 196 -13.18 38.59 10.04
N LYS A 197 -12.18 37.71 9.96
CA LYS A 197 -10.89 38.01 9.31
C LYS A 197 -10.64 37.31 7.99
N MET A 198 -11.35 36.21 7.73
CA MET A 198 -11.16 35.40 6.55
C MET A 198 -12.21 35.77 5.49
N ASP A 199 -11.75 36.27 4.34
CA ASP A 199 -12.62 36.53 3.19
C ASP A 199 -13.36 35.26 2.73
N GLU A 200 -14.50 35.42 2.05
CA GLU A 200 -15.24 34.28 1.48
C GLU A 200 -14.49 33.53 0.38
N LYS A 201 -13.38 34.10 -0.12
CA LYS A 201 -12.54 33.49 -1.16
C LYS A 201 -11.81 32.21 -0.71
N TYR A 202 -11.67 31.99 0.60
CA TYR A 202 -11.03 30.79 1.12
C TYR A 202 -12.04 29.63 1.16
N ALA A 203 -11.72 28.53 0.46
CA ALA A 203 -12.60 27.36 0.32
C ALA A 203 -12.77 26.53 1.62
N TYR A 204 -12.06 26.88 2.70
CA TYR A 204 -12.07 26.12 3.94
C TYR A 204 -13.30 26.41 4.82
N SER A 205 -13.85 25.35 5.41
CA SER A 205 -14.81 25.47 6.51
C SER A 205 -14.13 26.12 7.73
N ARG A 206 -14.77 27.15 8.31
CA ARG A 206 -14.23 27.88 9.47
C ARG A 206 -14.19 27.01 10.72
N ASN A 207 -15.16 26.09 10.85
CA ASN A 207 -15.21 25.14 11.95
C ASN A 207 -14.09 24.10 11.81
N TRP A 208 -13.88 23.58 10.60
CA TRP A 208 -12.78 22.66 10.33
C TRP A 208 -11.43 23.30 10.65
N LEU A 209 -11.15 24.52 10.17
CA LEU A 209 -9.90 25.23 10.50
C LEU A 209 -9.70 25.44 12.01
N ALA A 210 -10.76 25.72 12.76
CA ALA A 210 -10.69 25.88 14.19
C ALA A 210 -10.28 24.58 14.90
N ILE A 211 -10.81 23.43 14.44
CA ILE A 211 -10.48 22.09 14.96
C ILE A 211 -9.03 21.74 14.63
N GLU A 212 -8.61 21.90 13.37
CA GLU A 212 -7.25 21.62 12.92
C GLU A 212 -6.18 22.45 13.66
N PHE A 213 -6.49 23.72 13.98
CA PHE A 213 -5.60 24.55 14.77
C PHE A 213 -5.50 24.08 16.23
N LEU A 214 -6.59 23.57 16.82
CA LEU A 214 -6.58 23.01 18.18
C LEU A 214 -5.87 21.64 18.22
N GLU A 215 -5.96 20.85 17.16
CA GLU A 215 -5.23 19.58 17.01
C GLU A 215 -3.74 19.79 16.69
N GLY A 216 -3.37 20.98 16.20
CA GLY A 216 -1.97 21.37 16.00
C GLY A 216 -1.39 20.96 14.64
N GLU A 217 -2.23 20.88 13.61
CA GLU A 217 -1.86 20.33 12.31
C GLU A 217 -0.80 21.18 11.57
N GLU A 218 0.42 20.63 11.44
CA GLU A 218 1.59 21.38 10.96
C GLU A 218 1.47 21.85 9.50
N ASP A 219 0.90 21.03 8.59
CA ASP A 219 0.80 21.40 7.17
C ASP A 219 -0.19 22.57 6.97
N VAL A 220 -1.28 22.60 7.73
CA VAL A 220 -2.27 23.69 7.71
C VAL A 220 -1.66 24.96 8.29
N ILE A 221 -1.01 24.85 9.45
CA ILE A 221 -0.27 25.97 10.09
C ILE A 221 0.79 26.54 9.15
N ARG A 222 1.54 25.68 8.45
CA ARG A 222 2.60 26.11 7.53
C ARG A 222 2.05 26.78 6.27
N LYS A 223 0.95 26.29 5.70
CA LYS A 223 0.29 26.90 4.53
C LYS A 223 -0.33 28.25 4.87
N LEU A 224 -0.78 28.43 6.11
CA LEU A 224 -1.52 29.63 6.52
C LEU A 224 -0.68 30.64 7.31
N SER A 225 0.57 30.32 7.64
CA SER A 225 1.46 31.20 8.41
C SER A 225 1.84 32.50 7.69
N GLU A 226 1.74 32.51 6.35
CA GLU A 226 2.06 33.67 5.51
C GLU A 226 0.99 34.76 5.56
N TYR A 227 -0.21 34.46 6.06
CA TYR A 227 -1.30 35.43 6.12
C TYR A 227 -1.24 36.29 7.39
N GLU A 228 -1.47 37.60 7.26
CA GLU A 228 -1.42 38.54 8.38
C GLU A 228 -2.40 38.22 9.51
N TRP A 229 -3.58 37.69 9.17
CA TRP A 229 -4.61 37.31 10.15
C TRP A 229 -4.19 36.12 11.02
N PHE A 230 -3.26 35.28 10.53
CA PHE A 230 -2.87 34.03 11.18
C PHE A 230 -2.23 34.27 12.55
N HIS A 231 -1.39 35.30 12.72
CA HIS A 231 -0.77 35.60 14.01
C HIS A 231 -1.78 35.87 15.13
N GLN A 232 -2.87 36.55 14.80
CA GLN A 232 -3.92 36.87 15.77
C GLN A 232 -4.76 35.64 16.12
N VAL A 233 -5.05 34.79 15.13
CA VAL A 233 -5.74 33.51 15.34
C VAL A 233 -4.86 32.56 16.16
N LYS A 234 -3.58 32.43 15.82
CA LYS A 234 -2.63 31.57 16.53
C LYS A 234 -2.50 31.93 18.01
N LYS A 235 -2.41 33.22 18.35
CA LYS A 235 -2.40 33.65 19.75
C LYS A 235 -3.65 33.18 20.48
N LYS A 236 -4.81 33.23 19.82
CA LYS A 236 -6.06 32.78 20.42
C LYS A 236 -6.12 31.26 20.58
N VAL A 237 -5.63 30.52 19.59
CA VAL A 237 -5.49 29.06 19.64
C VAL A 237 -4.58 28.66 20.81
N ASP A 238 -3.42 29.30 20.97
CA ASP A 238 -2.49 29.01 22.07
C ASP A 238 -3.12 29.26 23.46
N GLU A 239 -3.98 30.29 23.59
CA GLU A 239 -4.77 30.54 24.80
C GLU A 239 -5.82 29.44 25.04
N SER A 240 -6.54 29.04 23.98
CA SER A 240 -7.56 27.99 24.04
C SER A 240 -6.98 26.62 24.38
N VAL A 241 -5.84 26.25 23.78
CA VAL A 241 -5.13 24.99 24.09
C VAL A 241 -4.73 24.95 25.57
N LYS A 242 -4.12 26.03 26.09
CA LYS A 242 -3.76 26.12 27.52
C LYS A 242 -4.97 26.01 28.44
N LYS A 243 -6.10 26.58 28.03
CA LYS A 243 -7.35 26.51 28.80
C LYS A 243 -7.90 25.08 28.83
N ILE A 244 -7.99 24.42 27.68
CA ILE A 244 -8.42 23.02 27.57
C ILE A 244 -7.52 22.12 28.43
N THR A 245 -6.20 22.30 28.36
CA THR A 245 -5.26 21.52 29.17
C THR A 245 -5.41 21.77 30.66
N LYS A 246 -5.70 23.00 31.07
CA LYS A 246 -5.95 23.33 32.48
C LYS A 246 -7.25 22.72 33.01
N GLU A 247 -8.31 22.67 32.20
CA GLU A 247 -9.62 22.16 32.59
C GLU A 247 -9.69 20.62 32.55
N THR A 248 -9.04 19.99 31.57
CA THR A 248 -9.13 18.54 31.32
C THR A 248 -7.93 17.74 31.86
N GLY A 249 -6.80 18.40 32.10
CA GLY A 249 -5.54 17.75 32.48
C GLY A 249 -4.83 17.02 31.34
N LYS A 250 -5.33 17.12 30.10
CA LYS A 250 -4.77 16.47 28.90
C LYS A 250 -4.36 17.50 27.85
N ASP A 251 -3.50 17.10 26.91
CA ASP A 251 -3.25 17.94 25.73
C ASP A 251 -4.55 18.10 24.91
N ALA A 252 -4.75 19.26 24.27
CA ALA A 252 -5.96 19.54 23.52
C ALA A 252 -6.15 18.56 22.34
N SER A 253 -5.07 18.21 21.64
CA SER A 253 -5.10 17.25 20.53
C SER A 253 -5.53 15.86 21.01
N GLU A 254 -4.94 15.40 22.11
CA GLU A 254 -5.27 14.10 22.73
C GLU A 254 -6.74 14.04 23.17
N TYR A 255 -7.23 15.12 23.78
CA TYR A 255 -8.60 15.18 24.28
C TYR A 255 -9.65 15.19 23.15
N ILE A 256 -9.36 15.88 22.03
CA ILE A 256 -10.24 15.88 20.85
C ILE A 256 -10.33 14.48 20.24
N VAL A 257 -9.18 13.81 20.07
CA VAL A 257 -9.12 12.44 19.55
C VAL A 257 -9.89 11.48 20.46
N GLU A 258 -9.69 11.56 21.77
CA GLU A 258 -10.40 10.74 22.75
C GLU A 258 -11.92 10.97 22.70
N ALA A 259 -12.37 12.22 22.54
CA ALA A 259 -13.78 12.55 22.43
C ALA A 259 -14.42 11.94 21.18
N LYS A 260 -13.73 12.02 20.02
CA LYS A 260 -14.18 11.38 18.76
C LYS A 260 -14.34 9.86 18.96
N TYR A 261 -13.31 9.17 19.46
CA TYR A 261 -13.37 7.72 19.70
C TYR A 261 -14.44 7.31 20.71
N SER A 262 -14.57 8.06 21.81
CA SER A 262 -15.56 7.76 22.85
C SER A 262 -16.99 7.87 22.31
N TYR A 263 -17.27 8.87 21.48
CA TYR A 263 -18.55 9.02 20.81
C TYR A 263 -18.83 7.85 19.85
N LEU A 264 -17.87 7.50 19.01
CA LEU A 264 -18.02 6.43 18.02
C LEU A 264 -18.22 5.07 18.66
N LYS A 265 -17.50 4.79 19.75
CA LYS A 265 -17.70 3.58 20.54
C LYS A 265 -19.10 3.50 21.14
N GLY A 266 -19.61 4.61 21.68
CA GLY A 266 -20.99 4.70 22.15
C GLY A 266 -22.00 4.45 21.03
N LEU A 267 -21.82 5.13 19.90
CA LEU A 267 -22.68 4.99 18.72
C LEU A 267 -22.68 3.57 18.17
N ALA A 268 -21.51 2.95 18.00
CA ALA A 268 -21.37 1.60 17.47
C ALA A 268 -22.12 0.57 18.34
N ASN A 269 -22.05 0.71 19.67
CA ASN A 269 -22.77 -0.18 20.58
C ASN A 269 -24.31 -0.02 20.51
N GLU A 270 -24.80 1.19 20.22
CA GLU A 270 -26.24 1.46 20.08
C GLU A 270 -26.80 1.00 18.73
N VAL A 271 -26.04 1.16 17.64
CA VAL A 271 -26.53 0.84 16.28
C VAL A 271 -26.36 -0.63 15.89
N ILE A 272 -25.38 -1.35 16.46
CA ILE A 272 -25.16 -2.76 16.14
C ILE A 272 -26.12 -3.63 16.93
N LYS A 273 -27.07 -4.25 16.22
CA LYS A 273 -28.03 -5.21 16.77
C LYS A 273 -27.58 -6.63 16.48
N LYS A 274 -27.69 -7.51 17.47
CA LYS A 274 -27.43 -8.94 17.30
C LYS A 274 -28.66 -9.63 16.74
N GLU A 275 -28.56 -10.21 15.55
CA GLU A 275 -29.58 -11.11 15.02
C GLU A 275 -29.44 -12.48 15.66
N LYS A 276 -30.60 -13.10 15.96
CA LYS A 276 -30.66 -14.47 16.49
C LYS A 276 -30.46 -15.45 15.33
N THR A 277 -29.22 -15.67 14.92
CA THR A 277 -28.91 -16.73 13.95
C THR A 277 -28.43 -17.98 14.70
N GLU A 278 -29.04 -19.13 14.40
CA GLU A 278 -28.92 -20.42 15.12
C GLU A 278 -27.52 -21.07 15.05
N MET A 279 -26.57 -20.52 14.29
CA MET A 279 -25.18 -20.95 14.28
C MET A 279 -24.34 -20.01 15.14
N SER A 280 -23.88 -20.52 16.28
CA SER A 280 -23.18 -19.71 17.28
C SER A 280 -21.90 -19.08 16.72
N ILE A 281 -21.92 -17.76 16.60
CA ILE A 281 -20.77 -16.87 16.33
C ILE A 281 -19.60 -17.14 17.30
N GLN A 282 -19.86 -17.69 18.49
CA GLN A 282 -18.80 -18.15 19.39
C GLN A 282 -17.90 -19.18 18.71
N ASP A 283 -18.40 -20.06 17.84
CA ASP A 283 -17.59 -21.12 17.23
C ASP A 283 -16.64 -20.59 16.14
N ARG A 284 -17.04 -19.56 15.38
CA ARG A 284 -16.20 -18.92 14.34
C ARG A 284 -15.18 -17.95 14.91
N LEU A 285 -15.58 -17.09 15.86
CA LEU A 285 -14.62 -16.27 16.62
C LEU A 285 -13.63 -17.17 17.36
N ASN A 286 -14.10 -18.27 17.98
CA ASN A 286 -13.21 -19.25 18.60
C ASN A 286 -12.16 -19.84 17.64
N LEU A 287 -12.48 -20.10 16.36
CA LEU A 287 -11.51 -20.66 15.40
C LEU A 287 -10.43 -19.64 15.00
N SER A 288 -10.84 -18.44 14.57
CA SER A 288 -9.87 -17.38 14.22
C SER A 288 -9.03 -16.99 15.43
N ASP A 289 -9.65 -16.80 16.59
CA ASP A 289 -8.96 -16.42 17.83
C ASP A 289 -8.02 -17.53 18.32
N ARG A 290 -8.38 -18.81 18.14
CA ARG A 290 -7.48 -19.94 18.44
C ARG A 290 -6.28 -19.97 17.51
N ILE A 291 -6.50 -19.76 16.21
CA ILE A 291 -5.42 -19.71 15.21
C ILE A 291 -4.50 -18.52 15.51
N ASP A 292 -5.06 -17.33 15.73
CA ASP A 292 -4.30 -16.13 16.06
C ASP A 292 -3.55 -16.30 17.38
N ARG A 293 -4.12 -16.94 18.41
CA ARG A 293 -3.41 -17.21 19.67
C ARG A 293 -2.16 -18.08 19.49
N ILE A 294 -2.16 -18.97 18.49
CA ILE A 294 -1.00 -19.81 18.17
C ILE A 294 -0.02 -19.05 17.29
N ILE A 295 -0.50 -18.42 16.21
CA ILE A 295 0.33 -17.75 15.21
C ILE A 295 0.94 -16.46 15.73
N THR A 296 0.22 -15.69 16.55
CA THR A 296 0.71 -14.42 17.12
C THR A 296 1.44 -14.60 18.45
N ASN A 297 1.63 -15.84 18.89
CA ASN A 297 2.37 -16.13 20.10
C ASN A 297 3.84 -15.68 20.00
N ASN A 298 4.35 -15.02 21.04
CA ASN A 298 5.73 -14.52 21.06
C ASN A 298 6.82 -15.61 20.88
N TYR A 299 6.53 -16.87 21.24
CA TYR A 299 7.47 -17.98 21.13
C TYR A 299 7.18 -18.91 19.94
N LEU A 300 5.90 -19.21 19.68
CA LEU A 300 5.52 -20.10 18.58
C LEU A 300 5.37 -19.37 17.23
N GLY A 301 5.10 -18.07 17.23
CA GLY A 301 4.88 -17.29 16.02
C GLY A 301 6.09 -17.26 15.10
N ILE A 302 7.30 -17.05 15.64
CA ILE A 302 8.54 -17.02 14.84
C ILE A 302 8.84 -18.40 14.22
N PRO A 303 8.82 -19.53 14.96
CA PRO A 303 8.98 -20.86 14.38
C PRO A 303 7.93 -21.19 13.30
N ILE A 304 6.65 -20.91 13.56
CA ILE A 304 5.57 -21.16 12.59
C ILE A 304 5.80 -20.34 11.33
N PHE A 305 6.18 -19.07 11.51
CA PHE A 305 6.56 -18.19 10.41
C PHE A 305 7.72 -18.76 9.59
N MET A 306 8.79 -19.23 10.25
CA MET A 306 9.94 -19.85 9.58
C MET A 306 9.53 -21.11 8.81
N VAL A 307 8.64 -21.94 9.34
CA VAL A 307 8.11 -23.13 8.65
C VAL A 307 7.29 -22.75 7.43
N ILE A 308 6.42 -21.73 7.52
CA ILE A 308 5.63 -21.25 6.38
C ILE A 308 6.54 -20.65 5.31
N MET A 309 7.55 -19.87 5.68
CA MET A 309 8.52 -19.33 4.72
C MET A 309 9.37 -20.44 4.09
N PHE A 310 9.80 -21.43 4.87
CA PHE A 310 10.47 -22.60 4.34
C PHE A 310 9.59 -23.32 3.32
N GLY A 311 8.32 -23.57 3.64
CA GLY A 311 7.36 -24.17 2.71
C GLY A 311 7.18 -23.34 1.44
N LEU A 312 7.09 -22.02 1.56
CA LEU A 312 6.99 -21.10 0.43
C LEU A 312 8.19 -21.22 -0.51
N PHE A 313 9.42 -21.18 0.01
CA PHE A 313 10.63 -21.32 -0.81
C PHE A 313 10.82 -22.73 -1.36
N PHE A 314 10.55 -23.74 -0.55
CA PHE A 314 10.62 -25.14 -0.94
C PHE A 314 9.68 -25.42 -2.13
N LEU A 315 8.41 -25.01 -2.04
CA LEU A 315 7.46 -25.17 -3.14
C LEU A 315 7.84 -24.35 -4.36
N THR A 316 8.33 -23.12 -4.17
CA THR A 316 8.79 -22.26 -5.26
C THR A 316 9.86 -22.94 -6.10
N PHE A 317 10.93 -23.44 -5.47
CA PHE A 317 12.04 -24.06 -6.18
C PHE A 317 11.75 -25.50 -6.62
N SER A 318 11.01 -26.27 -5.82
CA SER A 318 10.66 -27.65 -6.16
C SER A 318 9.77 -27.72 -7.40
N ILE A 319 8.88 -26.75 -7.58
CA ILE A 319 7.98 -26.69 -8.76
C ILE A 319 8.62 -25.87 -9.88
N GLY A 320 9.31 -24.78 -9.54
CA GLY A 320 9.82 -23.85 -10.54
C GLY A 320 11.13 -24.27 -11.20
N ASN A 321 12.05 -24.97 -10.52
CA ASN A 321 13.30 -25.43 -11.14
C ASN A 321 13.07 -26.42 -12.29
N PRO A 322 12.22 -27.46 -12.16
CA PRO A 322 11.92 -28.34 -13.30
C PRO A 322 11.36 -27.60 -14.51
N LEU A 323 10.52 -26.56 -14.28
CA LEU A 323 10.00 -25.71 -15.36
C LEU A 323 11.08 -24.82 -15.96
N ALA A 324 11.99 -24.31 -15.13
CA ALA A 324 13.13 -23.51 -15.57
C ALA A 324 14.07 -24.34 -16.46
N ASP A 325 14.37 -25.59 -16.08
CA ASP A 325 15.24 -26.50 -16.83
C ASP A 325 14.67 -26.84 -18.21
N ILE A 326 13.34 -27.00 -18.31
CA ILE A 326 12.64 -27.21 -19.59
C ILE A 326 12.80 -25.97 -20.49
N ILE A 327 12.63 -24.77 -19.93
CA ILE A 327 12.81 -23.53 -20.68
C ILE A 327 14.27 -23.36 -21.09
N GLU A 328 15.22 -23.64 -20.21
CA GLU A 328 16.66 -23.54 -20.47
C GLU A 328 17.06 -24.47 -21.62
N SER A 329 16.61 -25.72 -21.58
CA SER A 329 16.83 -26.70 -22.66
C SER A 329 16.19 -26.25 -23.98
N GLY A 330 14.99 -25.66 -23.91
CA GLY A 330 14.28 -25.12 -25.07
C GLY A 330 15.02 -23.94 -25.70
N VAL A 331 15.50 -23.00 -24.89
CA VAL A 331 16.33 -21.86 -25.34
C VAL A 331 17.63 -22.35 -25.94
N GLY A 332 18.33 -23.29 -25.28
CA GLY A 332 19.58 -23.86 -25.78
C GLY A 332 19.40 -24.54 -27.14
N SER A 333 18.31 -25.29 -27.31
CA SER A 333 17.94 -25.89 -28.59
C SER A 333 17.69 -24.82 -29.65
N LEU A 334 16.95 -23.76 -29.30
CA LEU A 334 16.62 -22.66 -30.21
C LEU A 334 17.88 -21.88 -30.64
N GLY A 335 18.83 -21.68 -29.72
CA GLY A 335 20.15 -21.13 -30.02
C GLY A 335 20.95 -22.00 -30.97
N ALA A 336 20.99 -23.32 -30.73
CA ALA A 336 21.67 -24.27 -31.61
C ALA A 336 21.06 -24.31 -33.02
N TYR A 337 19.72 -24.32 -33.14
CA TYR A 337 19.04 -24.25 -34.43
C TYR A 337 19.32 -22.94 -35.15
N ALA A 338 19.32 -21.80 -34.44
CA ALA A 338 19.64 -20.51 -35.03
C ALA A 338 21.08 -20.47 -35.56
N SER A 339 22.04 -21.05 -34.82
CA SER A 339 23.43 -21.16 -35.26
C SER A 339 23.59 -22.02 -36.51
N LEU A 340 22.94 -23.19 -36.55
CA LEU A 340 22.97 -24.08 -37.72
C LEU A 340 22.34 -23.42 -38.96
N TRP A 341 21.20 -22.74 -38.78
CA TRP A 341 20.50 -22.09 -39.89
C TRP A 341 21.29 -20.91 -40.46
N MET A 342 21.88 -20.06 -39.61
CA MET A 342 22.72 -18.96 -40.08
C MET A 342 24.05 -19.43 -40.66
N GLY A 343 24.61 -20.53 -40.17
CA GLY A 343 25.74 -21.20 -40.80
C GLY A 343 25.42 -21.67 -42.22
N TYR A 344 24.21 -22.20 -42.46
CA TYR A 344 23.75 -22.59 -43.80
C TYR A 344 23.58 -21.39 -44.75
N VAL A 345 23.16 -20.24 -44.23
CA VAL A 345 23.01 -18.98 -44.99
C VAL A 345 24.37 -18.29 -45.25
N GLY A 346 25.46 -18.78 -44.67
CA GLY A 346 26.81 -18.21 -44.82
C GLY A 346 27.01 -16.91 -44.04
N ALA A 347 26.28 -16.70 -42.95
CA ALA A 347 26.44 -15.51 -42.11
C ALA A 347 27.82 -15.50 -41.43
N PRO A 348 28.43 -14.32 -41.18
CA PRO A 348 29.69 -14.23 -40.43
C PRO A 348 29.55 -14.85 -39.04
N GLU A 349 30.59 -15.57 -38.57
CA GLU A 349 30.60 -16.23 -37.25
C GLU A 349 30.22 -15.29 -36.10
N LEU A 350 30.57 -14.01 -36.23
CA LEU A 350 30.28 -12.97 -35.25
C LEU A 350 28.79 -12.63 -35.15
N LEU A 351 28.09 -12.68 -36.29
CA LEU A 351 26.65 -12.48 -36.36
C LEU A 351 25.92 -13.70 -35.81
N VAL A 352 26.50 -14.89 -36.01
CA VAL A 352 26.03 -16.15 -35.44
C VAL A 352 26.10 -16.13 -33.91
N SER A 353 27.25 -15.82 -33.34
CA SER A 353 27.43 -15.77 -31.88
C SER A 353 26.67 -14.60 -31.23
N LEU A 354 26.47 -13.47 -31.93
CA LEU A 354 25.63 -12.39 -31.41
C LEU A 354 24.18 -12.82 -31.25
N LEU A 355 23.63 -13.51 -32.25
CA LEU A 355 22.24 -13.93 -32.22
C LEU A 355 22.03 -15.09 -31.24
N ALA A 356 22.90 -16.11 -31.28
CA ALA A 356 22.77 -17.30 -30.45
C ALA A 356 23.13 -17.04 -28.98
N ASP A 357 24.33 -16.53 -28.71
CA ASP A 357 24.82 -16.36 -27.33
C ASP A 357 24.43 -15.01 -26.73
N GLY A 358 24.46 -13.95 -27.54
CA GLY A 358 24.11 -12.60 -27.09
C GLY A 358 22.60 -12.40 -26.90
N ILE A 359 21.81 -12.56 -27.96
CA ILE A 359 20.38 -12.25 -27.95
C ILE A 359 19.55 -13.42 -27.41
N ILE A 360 19.65 -14.61 -28.02
CA ILE A 360 18.86 -15.79 -27.60
C ILE A 360 19.28 -16.23 -26.19
N GLY A 361 20.59 -16.33 -25.93
CA GLY A 361 21.13 -16.59 -24.60
C GLY A 361 20.72 -15.52 -23.58
N GLY A 362 20.80 -14.24 -23.95
CA GLY A 362 20.40 -13.13 -23.07
C GLY A 362 18.90 -13.11 -22.73
N VAL A 363 18.03 -13.35 -23.72
CA VAL A 363 16.59 -13.50 -23.48
C VAL A 363 16.32 -14.75 -22.64
N GLY A 364 17.01 -15.84 -22.95
CA GLY A 364 16.97 -17.08 -22.19
C GLY A 364 17.26 -16.90 -20.72
N ALA A 365 18.35 -16.20 -20.39
CA ALA A 365 18.75 -15.91 -19.02
C ALA A 365 17.64 -15.21 -18.22
N VAL A 366 16.77 -14.42 -18.86
CA VAL A 366 15.63 -13.77 -18.20
C VAL A 366 14.44 -14.72 -18.07
N VAL A 367 14.10 -15.42 -19.16
CA VAL A 367 12.90 -16.26 -19.25
C VAL A 367 13.02 -17.51 -18.37
N VAL A 368 14.22 -18.06 -18.19
CA VAL A 368 14.49 -19.22 -17.33
C VAL A 368 14.13 -18.95 -15.86
N PHE A 369 14.27 -17.71 -15.35
CA PHE A 369 13.86 -17.36 -13.98
C PHE A 369 12.35 -17.12 -13.82
N LEU A 370 11.61 -16.96 -14.91
CA LEU A 370 10.20 -16.55 -14.87
C LEU A 370 9.30 -17.53 -14.10
N PRO A 371 9.41 -18.88 -14.26
CA PRO A 371 8.55 -19.82 -13.53
C PRO A 371 8.70 -19.70 -12.01
N ASN A 372 9.95 -19.68 -11.53
CA ASN A 372 10.28 -19.49 -10.12
C ASN A 372 9.65 -18.21 -9.55
N ILE A 373 9.75 -17.10 -10.30
CA ILE A 373 9.21 -15.81 -9.88
C ILE A 373 7.66 -15.81 -9.86
N LEU A 374 7.02 -16.41 -10.86
CA LEU A 374 5.56 -16.49 -10.93
C LEU A 374 4.99 -17.33 -9.78
N ILE A 375 5.61 -18.47 -9.46
CA ILE A 375 5.19 -19.32 -8.35
C ILE A 375 5.40 -18.59 -7.02
N LEU A 376 6.55 -17.91 -6.85
CA LEU A 376 6.82 -17.11 -5.67
C LEU A 376 5.75 -16.03 -5.48
N PHE A 377 5.41 -15.29 -6.54
CA PHE A 377 4.36 -14.27 -6.47
C PHE A 377 2.99 -14.84 -6.17
N LEU A 378 2.64 -16.00 -6.72
CA LEU A 378 1.39 -16.68 -6.44
C LEU A 378 1.29 -17.07 -4.96
N LEU A 379 2.34 -17.66 -4.40
CA LEU A 379 2.37 -18.06 -2.99
C LEU A 379 2.34 -16.84 -2.05
N ILE A 380 3.06 -15.76 -2.40
CA ILE A 380 2.98 -14.50 -1.65
C ILE A 380 1.57 -13.91 -1.71
N ALA A 381 0.94 -13.90 -2.88
CA ALA A 381 -0.43 -13.41 -3.05
C ALA A 381 -1.43 -14.21 -2.19
N VAL A 382 -1.26 -15.54 -2.09
CA VAL A 382 -2.06 -16.39 -1.18
C VAL A 382 -1.89 -15.97 0.28
N LEU A 383 -0.66 -15.72 0.73
CA LEU A 383 -0.38 -15.27 2.10
C LEU A 383 -0.88 -13.84 2.38
N GLU A 384 -0.87 -12.98 1.36
CA GLU A 384 -1.36 -11.60 1.40
C GLU A 384 -2.89 -11.58 1.51
N ASP A 385 -3.59 -12.23 0.57
CA ASP A 385 -5.06 -12.28 0.51
C ASP A 385 -5.67 -13.07 1.67
N SER A 386 -4.96 -14.06 2.23
CA SER A 386 -5.44 -14.79 3.40
C SER A 386 -5.40 -13.97 4.69
N GLY A 387 -4.71 -12.82 4.70
CA GLY A 387 -4.50 -12.01 5.88
C GLY A 387 -3.35 -12.51 6.78
N TYR A 388 -2.66 -13.60 6.42
CA TYR A 388 -1.53 -14.12 7.21
C TYR A 388 -0.38 -13.11 7.32
N MET A 389 -0.10 -12.36 6.24
CA MET A 389 0.97 -11.35 6.22
C MET A 389 0.86 -10.31 7.34
N ALA A 390 -0.36 -9.93 7.74
CA ALA A 390 -0.56 -8.98 8.83
C ALA A 390 -0.16 -9.57 10.19
N ARG A 391 -0.43 -10.85 10.43
CA ARG A 391 0.00 -11.54 11.66
C ARG A 391 1.51 -11.72 11.69
N ALA A 392 2.10 -12.09 10.55
CA ALA A 392 3.55 -12.19 10.42
C ALA A 392 4.25 -10.85 10.73
N ALA A 393 3.72 -9.74 10.22
CA ALA A 393 4.20 -8.40 10.55
C ALA A 393 4.05 -8.08 12.04
N PHE A 394 2.92 -8.43 12.66
CA PHE A 394 2.68 -8.24 14.09
C PHE A 394 3.68 -9.01 14.96
N VAL A 395 3.92 -10.29 14.67
CA VAL A 395 4.91 -11.13 15.39
C VAL A 395 6.31 -10.51 15.31
N MET A 396 6.64 -9.90 14.17
CA MET A 396 7.97 -9.36 13.91
C MET A 396 8.13 -7.89 14.29
N ASP A 397 7.03 -7.22 14.66
CA ASP A 397 7.01 -5.81 14.99
C ASP A 397 7.95 -5.49 16.15
N ARG A 398 7.90 -6.27 17.24
CA ARG A 398 8.79 -6.09 18.39
C ARG A 398 10.28 -6.17 18.00
N PHE A 399 10.64 -7.01 17.04
CA PHE A 399 12.02 -7.16 16.58
C PHE A 399 12.42 -6.02 15.63
N MET A 400 11.56 -5.68 14.67
CA MET A 400 11.78 -4.57 13.74
C MET A 400 11.86 -3.22 14.46
N HIS A 401 11.02 -3.00 15.46
CA HIS A 401 10.98 -1.75 16.22
C HIS A 401 12.29 -1.52 17.00
N LYS A 402 12.94 -2.59 17.50
CA LYS A 402 14.29 -2.51 18.10
C LYS A 402 15.36 -2.07 17.09
N ILE A 403 15.18 -2.40 15.82
CA ILE A 403 16.06 -2.00 14.71
C ILE A 403 15.68 -0.57 14.23
N GLY A 404 14.51 -0.08 14.61
CA GLY A 404 13.99 1.23 14.25
C GLY A 404 13.19 1.25 12.95
N LEU A 405 12.63 0.09 12.57
CA LEU A 405 11.72 -0.12 11.43
C LEU A 405 10.37 -0.63 11.91
N HIS A 406 9.34 -0.46 11.09
CA HIS A 406 8.03 -1.03 11.34
C HIS A 406 7.95 -2.54 11.04
N GLY A 407 7.09 -3.29 11.74
CA GLY A 407 6.88 -4.73 11.50
C GLY A 407 6.52 -5.08 10.04
N LYS A 408 5.78 -4.21 9.34
CA LYS A 408 5.45 -4.38 7.91
C LYS A 408 6.71 -4.37 7.01
N SER A 409 7.78 -3.70 7.39
CA SER A 409 9.05 -3.63 6.63
C SER A 409 9.74 -4.99 6.54
N PHE A 410 9.43 -5.90 7.47
CA PHE A 410 9.96 -7.26 7.47
C PHE A 410 9.49 -8.07 6.24
N ILE A 411 8.25 -7.84 5.77
CA ILE A 411 7.66 -8.60 4.66
C ILE A 411 8.51 -8.44 3.38
N PRO A 412 8.79 -7.21 2.88
CA PRO A 412 9.69 -7.04 1.75
C PRO A 412 11.10 -7.59 1.97
N MET A 413 11.66 -7.48 3.20
CA MET A 413 13.01 -7.98 3.49
C MET A 413 13.12 -9.49 3.28
N ILE A 414 12.11 -10.26 3.69
CA ILE A 414 12.09 -11.71 3.49
C ILE A 414 11.95 -12.07 2.02
N ILE A 415 11.06 -11.38 1.32
CA ILE A 415 10.90 -11.55 -0.12
C ILE A 415 12.25 -11.30 -0.83
N GLY A 416 13.09 -10.42 -0.27
CA GLY A 416 14.44 -10.14 -0.76
C GLY A 416 15.37 -11.36 -0.78
N PHE A 417 15.26 -12.27 0.20
CA PHE A 417 16.01 -13.54 0.17
C PHE A 417 15.60 -14.43 -1.02
N GLY A 418 14.38 -14.28 -1.52
CA GLY A 418 13.96 -14.91 -2.77
C GLY A 418 14.48 -14.13 -3.98
N CYS A 419 14.05 -12.87 -4.10
CA CYS A 419 14.46 -12.00 -5.19
C CYS A 419 14.34 -10.51 -4.79
N ASN A 420 15.38 -9.73 -5.08
CA ASN A 420 15.43 -8.32 -4.71
C ASN A 420 14.47 -7.44 -5.52
N VAL A 421 14.19 -7.79 -6.78
CA VAL A 421 13.27 -7.01 -7.64
C VAL A 421 11.83 -6.97 -7.06
N PRO A 422 11.16 -8.10 -6.80
CA PRO A 422 9.83 -8.10 -6.20
C PRO A 422 9.81 -7.55 -4.78
N ALA A 423 10.87 -7.78 -4.01
CA ALA A 423 11.03 -7.21 -2.68
C ALA A 423 11.00 -5.68 -2.71
N ILE A 424 11.80 -5.05 -3.58
CA ILE A 424 11.83 -3.59 -3.74
C ILE A 424 10.47 -3.06 -4.20
N MET A 425 9.77 -3.79 -5.07
CA MET A 425 8.42 -3.41 -5.50
C MET A 425 7.40 -3.51 -4.36
N ALA A 426 7.51 -4.52 -3.50
CA ALA A 426 6.62 -4.73 -2.36
C ALA A 426 6.73 -3.62 -1.31
N VAL A 427 7.87 -2.92 -1.21
CA VAL A 427 8.04 -1.80 -0.27
C VAL A 427 7.04 -0.66 -0.50
N ARG A 428 6.40 -0.58 -1.69
CA ARG A 428 5.34 0.40 -1.95
C ARG A 428 4.13 0.27 -1.03
N THR A 429 3.92 -0.88 -0.40
CA THR A 429 2.86 -1.09 0.58
C THR A 429 3.17 -0.49 1.95
N LEU A 430 4.40 -0.03 2.19
CA LEU A 430 4.76 0.69 3.40
C LEU A 430 4.25 2.13 3.32
N GLU A 431 3.41 2.50 4.28
CA GLU A 431 2.78 3.83 4.39
C GLU A 431 3.83 4.92 4.68
N ASN A 432 4.76 4.65 5.59
CA ASN A 432 5.80 5.61 5.96
C ASN A 432 6.94 5.66 4.91
N LYS A 433 7.22 6.86 4.41
CA LYS A 433 8.29 7.13 3.45
C LYS A 433 9.67 6.74 3.99
N LYS A 434 9.95 6.99 5.27
CA LYS A 434 11.22 6.64 5.92
C LYS A 434 11.46 5.14 5.92
N ASP A 435 10.46 4.36 6.35
CA ASP A 435 10.53 2.90 6.34
C ASP A 435 10.66 2.35 4.92
N ARG A 436 10.00 2.98 3.94
CA ARG A 436 10.15 2.64 2.52
C ARG A 436 11.59 2.78 2.03
N PHE A 437 12.22 3.94 2.26
CA PHE A 437 13.60 4.15 1.82
C PHE A 437 14.59 3.24 2.55
N LEU A 438 14.47 3.10 3.87
CA LEU A 438 15.36 2.25 4.64
C LEU A 438 15.24 0.79 4.18
N THR A 439 14.02 0.29 3.99
CA THR A 439 13.79 -1.09 3.52
C THR A 439 14.38 -1.32 2.13
N ILE A 440 14.23 -0.37 1.20
CA ILE A 440 14.86 -0.44 -0.13
C ILE A 440 16.38 -0.55 -0.04
N LEU A 441 17.02 0.18 0.88
CA LEU A 441 18.48 0.15 1.05
C LEU A 441 18.97 -1.15 1.71
N ILE A 442 18.13 -1.82 2.49
CA ILE A 442 18.47 -3.05 3.19
C ILE A 442 18.31 -4.28 2.29
N ILE A 443 17.28 -4.30 1.44
CA ILE A 443 16.97 -5.45 0.57
C ILE A 443 18.20 -5.96 -0.22
N PRO A 444 19.07 -5.12 -0.80
CA PRO A 444 20.29 -5.56 -1.46
C PRO A 444 21.24 -6.40 -0.59
N PHE A 445 21.18 -6.31 0.73
CA PHE A 445 21.96 -7.14 1.65
C PHE A 445 21.33 -8.52 1.90
N MET A 446 20.08 -8.73 1.49
CA MET A 446 19.43 -10.04 1.48
C MET A 446 19.89 -10.80 0.24
N SER A 447 20.72 -11.82 0.45
CA SER A 447 21.29 -12.58 -0.66
C SER A 447 20.30 -13.60 -1.18
N CYS A 448 20.00 -13.50 -2.48
CA CYS A 448 19.13 -14.41 -3.20
C CYS A 448 19.90 -15.59 -3.82
N SER A 449 19.16 -16.62 -4.25
CA SER A 449 19.72 -17.81 -4.90
C SER A 449 20.63 -17.49 -6.10
N ALA A 450 20.34 -16.42 -6.84
CA ALA A 450 21.16 -15.99 -7.98
C ALA A 450 22.58 -15.52 -7.58
N ARG A 451 22.83 -15.20 -6.31
CA ARG A 451 24.18 -14.87 -5.80
C ARG A 451 24.98 -16.10 -5.40
N MET A 452 24.33 -17.25 -5.19
CA MET A 452 25.02 -18.49 -4.80
C MET A 452 26.10 -18.90 -5.80
N PRO A 453 25.87 -18.90 -7.14
CA PRO A 453 26.93 -19.25 -8.09
C PRO A 453 28.15 -18.35 -7.98
N VAL A 454 27.96 -17.04 -7.74
CA VAL A 454 29.05 -16.08 -7.54
C VAL A 454 29.80 -16.41 -6.26
N TYR A 455 29.11 -16.63 -5.14
CA TYR A 455 29.77 -17.01 -3.90
C TYR A 455 30.53 -18.32 -4.03
N ILE A 456 29.94 -19.33 -4.66
CA ILE A 456 30.59 -20.63 -4.90
C ILE A 456 31.85 -20.42 -5.74
N LEU A 457 31.79 -19.68 -6.84
CA LEU A 457 32.95 -19.37 -7.70
C LEU A 457 34.09 -18.72 -6.91
N PHE A 458 33.79 -17.66 -6.14
CA PHE A 458 34.80 -16.98 -5.33
C PHE A 458 35.34 -17.88 -4.20
N THR A 459 34.48 -18.63 -3.52
CA THR A 459 34.95 -19.54 -2.48
C THR A 459 35.81 -20.67 -3.06
N ALA A 460 35.49 -21.17 -4.25
CA ALA A 460 36.29 -22.17 -4.94
C ALA A 460 37.65 -21.63 -5.39
N ALA A 461 37.72 -20.36 -5.78
CA ALA A 461 38.96 -19.71 -6.19
C ALA A 461 39.90 -19.40 -5.01
N PHE A 462 39.36 -18.90 -3.89
CA PHE A 462 40.16 -18.36 -2.78
C PHE A 462 40.31 -19.31 -1.58
N PHE A 463 39.39 -20.26 -1.38
CA PHE A 463 39.35 -21.14 -0.21
C PHE A 463 39.34 -22.62 -0.61
N LYS A 464 40.41 -23.34 -0.27
CA LYS A 464 40.52 -24.78 -0.55
C LYS A 464 39.74 -25.66 0.43
N GLU A 465 39.55 -25.18 1.67
CA GLU A 465 38.80 -25.86 2.73
C GLU A 465 37.68 -24.95 3.27
N TYR A 466 36.65 -25.54 3.88
CA TYR A 466 35.54 -24.83 4.54
C TYR A 466 34.71 -23.89 3.65
N GLN A 467 34.63 -24.11 2.34
CA GLN A 467 33.86 -23.27 1.40
C GLN A 467 32.42 -23.03 1.87
N ALA A 468 31.72 -24.08 2.33
CA ALA A 468 30.36 -23.97 2.85
C ALA A 468 30.26 -23.04 4.08
N LEU A 469 31.25 -23.07 4.98
CA LEU A 469 31.32 -22.19 6.15
C LEU A 469 31.56 -20.73 5.72
N VAL A 470 32.42 -20.51 4.73
CA VAL A 470 32.67 -19.17 4.18
C VAL A 470 31.40 -18.59 3.56
N VAL A 471 30.69 -19.38 2.74
CA VAL A 471 29.39 -18.95 2.19
C VAL A 471 28.39 -18.64 3.31
N PHE A 472 28.31 -19.48 4.34
CA PHE A 472 27.43 -19.23 5.49
C PHE A 472 27.77 -17.90 6.21
N ILE A 473 29.06 -17.64 6.46
CA ILE A 473 29.53 -16.38 7.07
C ILE A 473 29.19 -15.18 6.18
N LEU A 474 29.34 -15.28 4.86
CA LEU A 474 28.98 -14.21 3.93
C LEU A 474 27.49 -13.87 3.99
N TYR A 475 26.61 -14.87 4.06
CA TYR A 475 25.17 -14.66 4.23
C TYR A 475 24.86 -13.97 5.56
N PHE A 476 25.44 -14.46 6.65
CA PHE A 476 25.22 -13.90 7.97
C PHE A 476 25.74 -12.46 8.08
N MET A 477 26.91 -12.19 7.50
CA MET A 477 27.49 -10.84 7.41
C MET A 477 26.60 -9.91 6.58
N GLY A 478 25.98 -10.40 5.50
CA GLY A 478 24.99 -9.64 4.73
C GLY A 478 23.83 -9.16 5.60
N ILE A 479 23.24 -10.06 6.39
CA ILE A 479 22.16 -9.71 7.33
C ILE A 479 22.63 -8.65 8.33
N ILE A 480 23.80 -8.82 8.94
CA ILE A 480 24.37 -7.85 9.89
C ILE A 480 24.61 -6.49 9.22
N ALA A 481 25.20 -6.47 8.03
CA ALA A 481 25.45 -5.25 7.28
C ALA A 481 24.15 -4.52 6.93
N GLY A 482 23.11 -5.26 6.54
CA GLY A 482 21.76 -4.73 6.35
C GLY A 482 21.22 -4.07 7.62
N LEU A 483 21.30 -4.74 8.77
CA LEU A 483 20.86 -4.19 10.06
C LEU A 483 21.65 -2.96 10.50
N LEU A 484 22.97 -2.93 10.28
CA LEU A 484 23.83 -1.79 10.58
C LEU A 484 23.53 -0.60 9.66
N SER A 485 23.24 -0.86 8.39
CA SER A 485 22.91 0.17 7.41
C SER A 485 21.67 0.96 7.84
N VAL A 486 20.69 0.32 8.50
CA VAL A 486 19.50 1.01 9.05
C VAL A 486 19.90 2.10 10.04
N LYS A 487 20.80 1.77 10.97
CA LYS A 487 21.25 2.72 11.99
C LYS A 487 22.00 3.89 11.37
N ILE A 488 22.89 3.60 10.41
CA ILE A 488 23.67 4.63 9.71
C ILE A 488 22.76 5.56 8.91
N PHE A 489 21.87 5.00 8.09
CA PHE A 489 20.97 5.79 7.25
C PHE A 489 19.91 6.53 8.05
N LYS A 490 19.43 5.98 9.17
CA LYS A 490 18.52 6.69 10.07
C LYS A 490 19.17 7.95 10.64
N LEU A 491 20.43 7.88 11.06
CA LEU A 491 21.18 9.04 11.56
C LEU A 491 21.50 10.07 10.47
N ALA A 492 21.75 9.62 9.23
CA ALA A 492 22.17 10.48 8.14
C ALA A 492 21.00 11.15 7.38
N LEU A 493 19.86 10.46 7.21
CA LEU A 493 18.80 10.88 6.28
C LEU A 493 17.49 11.33 6.94
N PHE A 494 17.21 10.96 8.20
CA PHE A 494 15.89 11.19 8.81
C PHE A 494 15.99 11.68 10.26
N ARG A 495 15.72 12.99 10.49
CA ARG A 495 15.59 13.58 11.82
C ARG A 495 14.13 13.55 12.27
N LYS A 496 13.80 12.62 13.18
CA LYS A 496 12.52 12.46 13.90
C LYS A 496 11.28 12.33 13.01
N ASP A 497 10.69 11.15 13.00
CA ASP A 497 9.28 10.88 12.67
C ASP A 497 9.04 9.43 13.06
N ASP A 498 8.49 9.21 14.25
CA ASP A 498 7.95 7.91 14.65
C ASP A 498 6.44 8.14 14.80
N THR A 499 5.69 7.86 13.74
CA THR A 499 4.22 7.92 13.75
C THR A 499 3.69 6.74 14.58
N PRO A 500 2.85 6.95 15.61
CA PRO A 500 2.17 5.86 16.29
C PRO A 500 1.12 5.30 15.33
N LEU A 501 1.43 4.20 14.65
CA LEU A 501 0.47 3.51 13.81
C LEU A 501 -0.20 2.40 14.60
N VAL A 502 -1.53 2.43 14.67
CA VAL A 502 -2.35 1.32 15.17
C VAL A 502 -2.40 0.25 14.07
N MET A 503 -1.69 -0.86 14.28
CA MET A 503 -1.69 -1.99 13.36
C MET A 503 -3.00 -2.76 13.50
N GLU A 504 -3.94 -2.56 12.59
CA GLU A 504 -5.09 -3.46 12.47
C GLU A 504 -4.73 -4.74 11.72
N MET A 505 -5.11 -5.87 12.30
CA MET A 505 -5.03 -7.17 11.65
C MET A 505 -6.35 -7.41 10.89
N PRO A 506 -6.36 -7.42 9.54
CA PRO A 506 -7.54 -7.75 8.77
C PRO A 506 -8.02 -9.17 9.12
N PRO A 507 -9.32 -9.49 9.00
CA PRO A 507 -9.81 -10.84 9.25
C PRO A 507 -9.18 -11.87 8.30
N TYR A 508 -9.16 -13.14 8.69
CA TYR A 508 -8.79 -14.21 7.76
C TYR A 508 -9.79 -14.26 6.61
N ARG A 509 -9.28 -14.30 5.38
CA ARG A 509 -10.10 -14.38 4.16
C ARG A 509 -9.68 -15.59 3.34
N VAL A 510 -10.60 -16.15 2.57
CA VAL A 510 -10.27 -17.19 1.60
C VAL A 510 -9.80 -16.49 0.32
N PRO A 511 -8.56 -16.74 -0.16
CA PRO A 511 -8.03 -16.11 -1.36
C PRO A 511 -8.88 -16.42 -2.59
N GLN A 512 -9.15 -15.42 -3.42
CA GLN A 512 -9.93 -15.62 -4.65
C GLN A 512 -9.01 -15.96 -5.82
N ALA A 513 -9.25 -17.09 -6.48
CA ALA A 513 -8.42 -17.56 -7.61
C ALA A 513 -8.25 -16.51 -8.72
N ARG A 514 -9.29 -15.71 -9.00
CA ARG A 514 -9.24 -14.63 -10.00
C ARG A 514 -8.32 -13.48 -9.56
N ALA A 515 -8.35 -13.10 -8.28
CA ALA A 515 -7.48 -12.08 -7.73
C ALA A 515 -6.00 -12.54 -7.79
N LEU A 516 -5.74 -13.77 -7.33
CA LEU A 516 -4.42 -14.40 -7.38
C LEU A 516 -3.84 -14.44 -8.80
N TYR A 517 -4.64 -14.85 -9.79
CA TYR A 517 -4.20 -14.89 -11.19
C TYR A 517 -3.86 -13.48 -11.72
N ASN A 518 -4.74 -12.51 -11.50
CA ASN A 518 -4.54 -11.14 -11.98
C ASN A 518 -3.28 -10.51 -11.36
N GLN A 519 -3.09 -10.67 -10.06
CA GLN A 519 -1.95 -10.12 -9.33
C GLN A 519 -0.63 -10.76 -9.77
N THR A 520 -0.59 -12.09 -9.87
CA THR A 520 0.59 -12.83 -10.34
C THR A 520 0.93 -12.48 -11.80
N SER A 521 -0.06 -12.42 -12.68
CA SER A 521 0.13 -12.07 -14.09
C SER A 521 0.63 -10.63 -14.26
N PHE A 522 0.06 -9.68 -13.51
CA PHE A 522 0.49 -8.28 -13.53
C PHE A 522 1.94 -8.13 -13.08
N ARG A 523 2.30 -8.73 -11.92
CA ARG A 523 3.66 -8.69 -11.38
C ARG A 523 4.66 -9.41 -12.30
N GLY A 524 4.28 -10.54 -12.90
CA GLY A 524 5.09 -11.27 -13.88
C GLY A 524 5.38 -10.47 -15.16
N LYS A 525 4.37 -9.81 -15.74
CA LYS A 525 4.56 -8.91 -16.91
C LYS A 525 5.47 -7.73 -16.58
N ALA A 526 5.31 -7.14 -15.39
CA ALA A 526 6.15 -6.05 -14.94
C ALA A 526 7.62 -6.47 -14.79
N PHE A 527 7.88 -7.68 -14.26
CA PHE A 527 9.23 -8.26 -14.19
C PHE A 527 9.83 -8.42 -15.58
N LEU A 528 9.11 -9.08 -16.51
CA LEU A 528 9.62 -9.34 -17.86
C LEU A 528 9.95 -8.04 -18.62
N LYS A 529 9.10 -7.01 -18.49
CA LYS A 529 9.33 -5.73 -19.17
C LYS A 529 10.49 -4.92 -18.58
N LYS A 530 10.68 -4.94 -17.26
CA LYS A 530 11.70 -4.09 -16.61
C LYS A 530 13.03 -4.80 -16.41
N ALA A 531 13.02 -5.97 -15.77
CA ALA A 531 14.23 -6.73 -15.53
C ALA A 531 14.76 -7.30 -16.86
N GLY A 532 13.86 -7.77 -17.73
CA GLY A 532 14.25 -8.34 -19.01
C GLY A 532 15.00 -7.36 -19.91
N THR A 533 14.55 -6.11 -20.03
CA THR A 533 15.23 -5.10 -20.86
C THR A 533 16.60 -4.73 -20.32
N VAL A 534 16.74 -4.61 -19.00
CA VAL A 534 18.00 -4.22 -18.36
C VAL A 534 19.01 -5.35 -18.42
N ILE A 535 18.58 -6.58 -18.13
CA ILE A 535 19.44 -7.77 -18.19
C ILE A 535 19.89 -8.03 -19.63
N LEU A 536 18.97 -8.00 -20.60
CA LEU A 536 19.30 -8.20 -22.02
C LEU A 536 20.33 -7.17 -22.51
N ALA A 537 20.12 -5.88 -22.18
CA ALA A 537 21.08 -4.83 -22.51
C ALA A 537 22.46 -5.09 -21.89
N GLY A 538 22.50 -5.52 -20.62
CA GLY A 538 23.74 -5.88 -19.93
C GLY A 538 24.46 -7.07 -20.57
N VAL A 539 23.72 -8.13 -20.91
CA VAL A 539 24.28 -9.32 -21.58
C VAL A 539 24.86 -8.96 -22.94
N ILE A 540 24.16 -8.15 -23.73
CA ILE A 540 24.66 -7.68 -25.03
C ILE A 540 25.96 -6.87 -24.86
N VAL A 541 26.01 -5.97 -23.87
CA VAL A 541 27.22 -5.18 -23.59
C VAL A 541 28.38 -6.08 -23.14
N ILE A 542 28.14 -7.03 -22.24
CA ILE A 542 29.15 -8.00 -21.79
C ILE A 542 29.63 -8.83 -22.98
N TRP A 543 28.72 -9.27 -23.84
CA TRP A 543 29.04 -10.03 -25.04
C TRP A 543 29.96 -9.23 -25.98
N PHE A 544 29.69 -7.93 -26.21
CA PHE A 544 30.58 -7.07 -26.99
C PHE A 544 31.97 -6.95 -26.35
N LEU A 545 32.03 -6.72 -25.04
CA LEU A 545 33.30 -6.60 -24.30
C LEU A 545 34.09 -7.92 -24.29
N ALA A 546 33.41 -9.06 -24.32
CA ALA A 546 34.03 -10.38 -24.35
C ALA A 546 34.55 -10.77 -25.75
N ASN A 547 34.01 -10.19 -26.82
CA ASN A 547 34.38 -10.50 -28.21
C ASN A 547 35.31 -9.46 -28.88
N LEU A 548 35.48 -8.28 -28.27
CA LEU A 548 36.36 -7.21 -28.79
C LEU A 548 37.77 -7.30 -28.21
N PRO A 549 38.84 -6.99 -28.97
CA PRO A 549 38.85 -6.72 -30.41
C PRO A 549 38.60 -7.99 -31.24
N PHE A 550 37.93 -7.85 -32.39
CA PHE A 550 37.50 -9.00 -33.20
C PHE A 550 38.67 -9.94 -33.58
N GLY A 551 38.49 -11.24 -33.38
CA GLY A 551 39.51 -12.27 -33.60
C GLY A 551 40.24 -12.75 -32.35
N VAL A 552 39.91 -12.22 -31.17
CA VAL A 552 40.34 -12.78 -29.87
C VAL A 552 39.39 -13.89 -29.41
N GLU A 553 39.92 -14.85 -28.65
CA GLU A 553 39.12 -15.89 -28.01
C GLU A 553 38.15 -15.26 -27.00
N TYR A 554 36.92 -15.77 -26.97
CA TYR A 554 35.82 -15.24 -26.15
C TYR A 554 36.21 -15.16 -24.67
N ALA A 555 36.01 -13.98 -24.06
CA ALA A 555 36.33 -13.72 -22.66
C ALA A 555 37.78 -14.02 -22.24
N SER A 556 38.72 -14.05 -23.18
CA SER A 556 40.15 -14.26 -22.90
C SER A 556 40.82 -13.02 -22.29
N GLU A 557 42.04 -13.15 -21.77
CA GLU A 557 42.80 -12.01 -21.22
C GLU A 557 43.07 -10.88 -22.22
N LYS A 558 43.01 -11.18 -23.53
CA LYS A 558 43.21 -10.22 -24.62
C LYS A 558 41.91 -9.52 -25.04
N SER A 559 40.75 -10.01 -24.59
CA SER A 559 39.47 -9.33 -24.80
C SER A 559 39.39 -8.05 -23.98
N MET A 560 38.50 -7.11 -24.36
CA MET A 560 38.30 -5.87 -23.61
C MET A 560 37.90 -6.14 -22.17
N ILE A 561 37.07 -7.15 -21.91
CA ILE A 561 36.70 -7.53 -20.53
C ILE A 561 37.91 -8.05 -19.75
N GLY A 562 38.81 -8.80 -20.40
CA GLY A 562 40.08 -9.26 -19.81
C GLY A 562 41.06 -8.13 -19.53
N ILE A 563 41.18 -7.15 -20.43
CA ILE A 563 42.00 -5.95 -20.26
C ILE A 563 41.47 -5.11 -19.09
N ILE A 564 40.17 -4.86 -19.04
CA ILE A 564 39.52 -4.17 -17.91
C ILE A 564 39.77 -4.94 -16.61
N GLY A 565 39.62 -6.26 -16.64
CA GLY A 565 39.91 -7.14 -15.51
C GLY A 565 41.35 -6.97 -14.99
N ARG A 566 42.35 -6.96 -15.89
CA ARG A 566 43.76 -6.74 -15.52
C ARG A 566 44.03 -5.34 -14.95
N VAL A 567 43.34 -4.31 -15.44
CA VAL A 567 43.46 -2.94 -14.92
C VAL A 567 42.89 -2.85 -13.50
N VAL A 568 41.81 -3.60 -13.23
CA VAL A 568 41.14 -3.61 -11.92
C VAL A 568 41.81 -4.57 -10.93
N ALA A 569 42.46 -5.64 -11.41
CA ALA A 569 43.10 -6.66 -10.57
C ALA A 569 44.00 -6.12 -9.45
N PRO A 570 44.81 -5.05 -9.62
CA PRO A 570 45.62 -4.48 -8.55
C PRO A 570 44.84 -3.92 -7.35
N VAL A 571 43.54 -3.67 -7.49
CA VAL A 571 42.67 -3.26 -6.37
C VAL A 571 42.43 -4.41 -5.39
N PHE A 572 42.57 -5.66 -5.87
CA PHE A 572 42.31 -6.88 -5.11
C PHE A 572 43.58 -7.63 -4.71
N SER A 573 44.77 -7.13 -5.07
CA SER A 573 46.09 -7.61 -4.64
C SER A 573 46.59 -6.81 -3.45
#